data_AF-A0A523ZXF9-F1
#
_entry.id   AF-A0A523ZXF9-F1
#
_cell.length_a   1.000
_cell.length_b   1.000
_cell.length_c   1.000
_cell.angle_alpha   90.00
_cell.angle_beta   90.00
_cell.angle_gamma   90.00
#
_symmetry.space_group_name_H-M   'P 1'
#
loop_
_entity.id
_entity.type
_entity.pdbx_description
1 polymer ?
#
loop_
_entity_poly.entity_id
_entity_poly.type
_entity_poly.pdbx_seq_one_letter_code
_entity_poly.pdbx_strand_id
1 'polypeptide(L)'
;MARLTGALFSLAASGTIADTLTFAKWKGVQYVRTRVIPANPKSTGQQEVRGVFSTLNEMWKRMPLLARQPFTAAITGLPLTARNKHIQENVAELQGDADLDDLVMSVAGGQAIPPASVVSAEVPAGSIQLTIVAPIAPVGYTIGRYDAAAVEDGDPSPVLVRSTYAGSVLPPGLVITIAVTETTVTFQWGCWVQYTRDSDSKVFYSAAVRGQQAIA
;
A
#
# COMPACT_ATOMS: atom_id res chain seq x y z
N MET A 1 -20.75 7.14 5.89
CA MET A 1 -21.00 6.24 7.05
C MET A 1 -21.16 7.12 8.28
N ALA A 2 -22.32 7.11 8.93
CA ALA A 2 -22.53 7.93 10.12
C ALA A 2 -21.85 7.25 11.33
N ARG A 3 -20.94 7.96 11.99
CA ARG A 3 -20.47 7.55 13.32
C ARG A 3 -21.61 7.75 14.29
N LEU A 4 -21.91 6.73 15.09
CA LEU A 4 -22.95 6.83 16.11
C LEU A 4 -22.39 7.63 17.28
N THR A 5 -22.76 8.90 17.40
CA THR A 5 -22.51 9.72 18.59
C THR A 5 -23.49 9.41 19.73
N GLY A 6 -24.57 8.69 19.41
CA GLY A 6 -25.54 8.12 20.33
C GLY A 6 -26.84 7.78 19.60
N ALA A 7 -27.15 6.50 19.43
CA ALA A 7 -28.50 6.02 19.10
C ALA A 7 -28.66 4.60 19.67
N LEU A 8 -29.49 4.46 20.72
CA LEU A 8 -29.72 3.28 21.58
C LEU A 8 -28.63 2.94 22.63
N PHE A 9 -28.35 3.87 23.56
CA PHE A 9 -27.68 3.60 24.85
C PHE A 9 -26.34 2.84 24.83
N SER A 10 -25.59 2.80 23.72
CA SER A 10 -24.28 2.16 23.66
C SER A 10 -24.27 0.69 24.11
N LEU A 11 -25.41 -0.01 24.00
CA LEU A 11 -25.41 -1.47 24.01
C LEU A 11 -24.71 -1.91 22.73
N ALA A 12 -23.85 -2.92 22.82
CA ALA A 12 -23.18 -3.50 21.65
C ALA A 12 -24.23 -4.15 20.73
N ALA A 13 -24.91 -3.33 19.92
CA ALA A 13 -25.93 -3.74 19.00
C ALA A 13 -25.27 -4.17 17.69
N SER A 14 -25.56 -5.39 17.27
CA SER A 14 -25.14 -5.95 15.99
C SER A 14 -26.35 -6.55 15.30
N GLY A 15 -26.46 -6.36 13.98
CA GLY A 15 -27.52 -6.95 13.19
C GLY A 15 -28.24 -5.95 12.29
N THR A 16 -29.19 -6.45 11.51
CA THR A 16 -29.98 -5.65 10.58
C THR A 16 -31.41 -5.52 11.11
N ILE A 17 -31.93 -4.30 11.17
CA ILE A 17 -33.31 -4.01 11.56
C ILE A 17 -34.11 -3.73 10.29
N ALA A 18 -35.21 -4.48 10.12
CA ALA A 18 -36.20 -4.29 9.05
C ALA A 18 -35.61 -4.16 7.63
N ASP A 19 -34.47 -4.81 7.37
CA ASP A 19 -33.72 -4.68 6.10
C ASP A 19 -33.40 -3.25 5.65
N THR A 20 -33.42 -2.30 6.57
CA THR A 20 -33.18 -0.88 6.27
C THR A 20 -31.87 -0.40 6.88
N LEU A 21 -31.56 -0.79 8.11
CA LEU A 21 -30.37 -0.35 8.85
C LEU A 21 -29.58 -1.55 9.35
N THR A 22 -28.26 -1.55 9.12
CA THR A 22 -27.33 -2.54 9.68
C THR A 22 -26.40 -1.87 10.68
N PHE A 23 -26.39 -2.39 11.91
CA PHE A 23 -25.50 -2.00 13.00
C PHE A 23 -24.31 -2.96 13.07
N ALA A 24 -23.11 -2.41 13.21
CA ALA A 24 -21.90 -3.19 13.34
C ALA A 24 -20.82 -2.44 14.14
N LYS A 25 -19.84 -3.20 14.63
CA LYS A 25 -18.67 -2.71 15.35
C LYS A 25 -17.41 -3.19 14.66
N TRP A 26 -16.50 -2.29 14.34
CA TRP A 26 -15.19 -2.61 13.76
C TRP A 26 -14.08 -1.83 14.46
N LYS A 27 -13.05 -2.53 14.95
CA LYS A 27 -11.88 -1.92 15.62
C LYS A 27 -12.27 -0.86 16.67
N GLY A 28 -13.31 -1.14 17.47
CA GLY A 28 -13.82 -0.23 18.50
C GLY A 28 -14.77 0.85 18.01
N VAL A 29 -14.89 1.07 16.70
CA VAL A 29 -15.82 2.04 16.10
C VAL A 29 -17.16 1.37 15.84
N GLN A 30 -18.21 1.91 16.46
CA GLN A 30 -19.59 1.53 16.18
C GLN A 30 -20.11 2.35 15.01
N TYR A 31 -20.77 1.69 14.05
CA TYR A 31 -21.34 2.36 12.90
C TYR A 31 -22.70 1.76 12.51
N VAL A 32 -23.52 2.62 11.91
CA VAL A 32 -24.75 2.23 11.24
C VAL A 32 -24.63 2.54 9.75
N ARG A 33 -25.21 1.68 8.93
CA ARG A 33 -25.34 1.93 7.50
C ARG A 33 -26.75 1.59 7.03
N THR A 34 -27.24 2.33 6.05
CA THR A 34 -28.40 1.93 5.27
C THR A 34 -28.06 0.69 4.46
N ARG A 35 -28.93 -0.32 4.48
CA ARG A 35 -28.81 -1.50 3.62
C ARG A 35 -29.12 -1.06 2.19
N VAL A 36 -28.12 -1.18 1.32
CA VAL A 36 -28.27 -0.91 -0.12
C VAL A 36 -28.23 -2.25 -0.84
N ILE A 37 -29.31 -2.59 -1.54
CA ILE A 37 -29.36 -3.73 -2.45
C ILE A 37 -29.16 -3.18 -3.86
N PRO A 38 -28.04 -3.48 -4.54
CA PRO A 38 -27.81 -2.99 -5.88
C PRO A 38 -28.79 -3.64 -6.86
N ALA A 39 -29.31 -2.87 -7.82
CA ALA A 39 -30.21 -3.37 -8.86
C ALA A 39 -29.54 -4.42 -9.75
N ASN A 40 -28.24 -4.28 -10.02
CA ASN A 40 -27.42 -5.29 -10.68
C ASN A 40 -26.15 -5.54 -9.85
N PRO A 41 -26.02 -6.68 -9.17
CA PRO A 41 -24.85 -7.04 -8.35
C PRO A 41 -23.64 -7.56 -9.15
N LYS A 42 -23.74 -7.60 -10.49
CA LYS A 42 -22.75 -8.15 -11.42
C LYS A 42 -22.41 -7.18 -12.57
N SER A 43 -22.59 -5.88 -12.40
CA SER A 43 -22.12 -4.92 -13.41
C SER A 43 -20.60 -5.03 -13.60
N THR A 44 -20.11 -4.71 -14.80
CA THR A 44 -18.68 -4.80 -15.14
C THR A 44 -17.80 -4.08 -14.13
N GLY A 45 -18.10 -2.80 -13.85
CA GLY A 45 -17.34 -2.03 -12.85
C GLY A 45 -17.40 -2.60 -11.43
N GLN A 46 -18.47 -3.30 -11.03
CA GLN A 46 -18.48 -3.99 -9.73
C GLN A 46 -17.60 -5.25 -9.72
N GLN A 47 -17.48 -5.93 -10.85
CA GLN A 47 -16.60 -7.10 -10.98
C GLN A 47 -15.14 -6.68 -10.98
N GLU A 48 -14.80 -5.60 -11.70
CA GLU A 48 -13.45 -5.00 -11.72
C GLU A 48 -13.00 -4.63 -10.30
N VAL A 49 -13.80 -3.85 -9.56
CA VAL A 49 -13.48 -3.48 -8.17
C VAL A 49 -13.27 -4.70 -7.27
N ARG A 50 -14.05 -5.77 -7.46
CA ARG A 50 -13.87 -7.03 -6.70
C ARG A 50 -12.61 -7.77 -7.11
N GLY A 51 -12.26 -7.72 -8.39
CA GLY A 51 -11.02 -8.25 -8.96
C GLY A 51 -9.80 -7.58 -8.33
N VAL A 52 -9.71 -6.26 -8.46
CA VAL A 52 -8.64 -5.45 -7.86
C VAL A 52 -8.53 -5.66 -6.34
N PHE A 53 -9.66 -5.68 -5.62
CA PHE A 53 -9.64 -5.97 -4.18
C PHE A 53 -9.07 -7.35 -3.86
N SER A 54 -9.38 -8.35 -4.70
CA SER A 54 -8.87 -9.72 -4.54
C SER A 54 -7.37 -9.80 -4.86
N THR A 55 -6.92 -9.13 -5.91
CA THR A 55 -5.51 -8.95 -6.28
C THR A 55 -4.71 -8.36 -5.11
N LEU A 56 -5.15 -7.20 -4.57
CA LEU A 56 -4.48 -6.55 -3.44
C LEU A 56 -4.46 -7.42 -2.18
N ASN A 57 -5.47 -8.27 -1.98
CA ASN A 57 -5.47 -9.24 -0.89
C ASN A 57 -4.41 -10.34 -1.08
N GLU A 58 -4.27 -10.86 -2.30
CA GLU A 58 -3.25 -11.87 -2.61
C GLU A 58 -1.83 -11.28 -2.54
N MET A 59 -1.65 -10.05 -3.02
CA MET A 59 -0.40 -9.30 -2.86
C MET A 59 -0.05 -9.12 -1.39
N TRP A 60 -0.99 -8.64 -0.55
CA TRP A 60 -0.73 -8.44 0.88
C TRP A 60 -0.22 -9.71 1.56
N LYS A 61 -0.80 -10.88 1.25
CA LYS A 61 -0.38 -12.17 1.84
C LYS A 61 1.08 -12.51 1.52
N ARG A 62 1.55 -12.16 0.33
CA ARG A 62 2.90 -12.46 -0.19
C ARG A 62 3.90 -11.31 0.00
N MET A 63 3.42 -10.15 0.44
CA MET A 63 4.23 -8.96 0.63
C MET A 63 5.24 -9.15 1.79
N PRO A 64 6.53 -8.87 1.58
CA PRO A 64 7.56 -8.96 2.62
C PRO A 64 7.40 -7.86 3.67
N LEU A 65 8.07 -8.02 4.81
CA LEU A 65 7.95 -7.08 5.94
C LEU A 65 8.26 -5.62 5.54
N LEU A 66 9.33 -5.41 4.76
CA LEU A 66 9.76 -4.06 4.33
C LEU A 66 8.65 -3.32 3.58
N ALA A 67 7.95 -4.00 2.66
CA ALA A 67 6.84 -3.42 1.91
C ALA A 67 5.57 -3.20 2.77
N ARG A 68 5.41 -3.91 3.89
CA ARG A 68 4.27 -3.69 4.82
C ARG A 68 4.51 -2.56 5.81
N GLN A 69 5.76 -2.17 6.06
CA GLN A 69 6.13 -1.20 7.07
C GLN A 69 5.51 0.20 6.85
N PRO A 70 5.50 0.77 5.62
CA PRO A 70 4.85 2.05 5.37
C PRO A 70 3.37 2.09 5.76
N PHE A 71 2.62 1.06 5.36
CA PHE A 71 1.20 0.95 5.70
C PHE A 71 0.98 0.75 7.21
N THR A 72 1.91 0.06 7.88
CA THR A 72 1.86 -0.15 9.32
C THR A 72 2.11 1.16 10.08
N ALA A 73 3.09 1.95 9.66
CA ALA A 73 3.35 3.25 10.26
C ALA A 73 2.18 4.22 10.03
N ALA A 74 1.60 4.23 8.82
CA ALA A 74 0.51 5.14 8.44
C ALA A 74 -0.78 4.93 9.25
N ILE A 75 -1.00 3.74 9.83
CA ILE A 75 -2.18 3.47 10.65
C ILE A 75 -1.97 3.68 12.16
N THR A 76 -0.78 4.11 12.58
CA THR A 76 -0.48 4.30 14.00
C THR A 76 -1.46 5.30 14.62
N GLY A 77 -2.18 4.87 15.66
CA GLY A 77 -3.21 5.70 16.31
C GLY A 77 -4.58 5.70 15.60
N LEU A 78 -4.75 4.97 14.49
CA LEU A 78 -6.01 4.85 13.78
C LEU A 78 -6.68 3.48 14.05
N PRO A 79 -8.03 3.42 14.09
CA PRO A 79 -8.78 2.17 14.18
C PRO A 79 -8.82 1.41 12.84
N LEU A 80 -7.66 1.26 12.18
CA LEU A 80 -7.48 0.61 10.88
C LEU A 80 -6.46 -0.53 10.99
N THR A 81 -6.40 -1.40 9.99
CA THR A 81 -5.34 -2.41 9.85
C THR A 81 -4.44 -2.01 8.67
N ALA A 82 -3.16 -2.36 8.72
CA ALA A 82 -2.22 -2.03 7.63
C ALA A 82 -2.68 -2.61 6.28
N ARG A 83 -3.25 -3.82 6.28
CA ARG A 83 -3.90 -4.42 5.10
C ARG A 83 -5.01 -3.53 4.54
N ASN A 84 -5.90 -3.03 5.39
CA ASN A 84 -7.00 -2.20 4.94
C ASN A 84 -6.51 -0.84 4.43
N LYS A 85 -5.42 -0.30 5.01
CA LYS A 85 -4.75 0.89 4.48
C LYS A 85 -4.17 0.62 3.09
N HIS A 86 -3.42 -0.47 2.91
CA HIS A 86 -2.92 -0.87 1.59
C HIS A 86 -4.03 -0.96 0.53
N ILE A 87 -5.15 -1.60 0.88
CA ILE A 87 -6.31 -1.70 -0.02
C ILE A 87 -6.94 -0.32 -0.27
N GLN A 88 -7.09 0.51 0.77
CA GLN A 88 -7.69 1.82 0.66
C GLN A 88 -6.93 2.75 -0.30
N GLU A 89 -5.60 2.70 -0.27
CA GLU A 89 -4.77 3.53 -1.15
C GLU A 89 -4.72 3.04 -2.59
N ASN A 90 -5.04 1.78 -2.86
CA ASN A 90 -4.80 1.17 -4.17
C ASN A 90 -6.07 0.82 -4.95
N VAL A 91 -7.21 0.58 -4.29
CA VAL A 91 -8.44 0.17 -5.02
C VAL A 91 -8.92 1.26 -5.96
N ALA A 92 -8.86 2.52 -5.56
CA ALA A 92 -9.32 3.62 -6.40
C ALA A 92 -8.34 3.97 -7.52
N GLU A 93 -7.05 3.83 -7.25
CA GLU A 93 -5.99 4.09 -8.24
C GLU A 93 -6.01 3.02 -9.32
N LEU A 94 -6.02 1.74 -8.95
CA LEU A 94 -5.95 0.62 -9.90
C LEU A 94 -7.28 0.26 -10.59
N GLN A 95 -8.35 1.00 -10.30
CA GLN A 95 -9.66 0.68 -10.88
C GLN A 95 -9.72 1.13 -12.34
N GLY A 96 -9.70 0.17 -13.26
CA GLY A 96 -9.77 0.42 -14.70
C GLY A 96 -8.40 0.47 -15.38
N ASP A 97 -7.33 0.25 -14.62
CA ASP A 97 -5.97 0.15 -15.14
C ASP A 97 -5.74 -1.21 -15.79
N ALA A 98 -4.83 -1.23 -16.78
CA ALA A 98 -4.42 -2.45 -17.48
C ALA A 98 -3.11 -3.05 -16.94
N ASP A 99 -2.49 -2.37 -15.98
CA ASP A 99 -1.18 -2.68 -15.41
C ASP A 99 -1.12 -2.18 -13.96
N LEU A 100 0.06 -2.33 -13.33
CA LEU A 100 0.29 -1.91 -11.95
C LEU A 100 1.07 -0.59 -11.84
N ASP A 101 1.09 0.25 -12.88
CA ASP A 101 1.85 1.52 -12.90
C ASP A 101 1.50 2.44 -11.73
N ASP A 102 0.22 2.48 -11.39
CA ASP A 102 -0.30 3.35 -10.34
C ASP A 102 -0.31 2.71 -8.94
N LEU A 103 0.28 1.52 -8.79
CA LEU A 103 0.39 0.84 -7.50
C LEU A 103 1.15 1.70 -6.46
N VAL A 104 0.45 2.08 -5.41
CA VAL A 104 0.98 2.77 -4.25
C VAL A 104 1.66 1.75 -3.32
N MET A 105 2.99 1.74 -3.32
CA MET A 105 3.82 0.87 -2.46
C MET A 105 4.20 1.46 -1.11
N SER A 106 4.12 2.79 -0.97
CA SER A 106 4.39 3.49 0.30
C SER A 106 3.49 4.71 0.46
N VAL A 107 3.09 4.97 1.71
CA VAL A 107 2.20 6.08 2.07
C VAL A 107 3.01 7.15 2.79
N ALA A 108 2.95 8.38 2.28
CA ALA A 108 3.61 9.51 2.91
C ALA A 108 3.04 9.80 4.31
N GLY A 109 3.92 9.99 5.29
CA GLY A 109 3.56 10.37 6.65
C GLY A 109 4.41 11.52 7.17
N GLY A 110 3.81 12.40 7.97
CA GLY A 110 4.52 13.56 8.53
C GLY A 110 5.04 14.48 7.44
N GLN A 111 6.31 14.88 7.53
CA GLN A 111 7.02 15.69 6.52
C GLN A 111 7.99 14.83 5.68
N ALA A 112 7.82 13.51 5.63
CA ALA A 112 8.74 12.62 4.91
C ALA A 112 8.73 12.89 3.40
N ILE A 113 9.89 13.21 2.84
CA ILE A 113 10.07 13.53 1.42
C ILE A 113 10.62 12.30 0.68
N PRO A 114 10.11 11.96 -0.53
CA PRO A 114 10.62 10.85 -1.33
C PRO A 114 12.10 11.05 -1.72
N PRO A 115 12.78 10.00 -2.21
CA PRO A 115 14.05 10.18 -2.92
C PRO A 115 13.96 11.29 -3.98
N ALA A 116 15.05 12.04 -4.20
CA ALA A 116 15.05 13.11 -5.19
C ALA A 116 14.87 12.56 -6.62
N SER A 117 15.49 11.40 -6.89
CA SER A 117 15.21 10.55 -8.04
C SER A 117 15.72 9.13 -7.76
N VAL A 118 15.24 8.17 -8.55
CA VAL A 118 15.68 6.78 -8.51
C VAL A 118 15.81 6.29 -9.94
N VAL A 119 16.92 5.62 -10.26
CA VAL A 119 17.18 5.01 -11.56
C VAL A 119 17.28 3.51 -11.37
N SER A 120 16.50 2.75 -12.15
CA SER A 120 16.57 1.30 -12.17
C SER A 120 17.50 0.79 -13.27
N ALA A 121 18.16 -0.32 -13.00
CA ALA A 121 18.90 -1.10 -13.98
C ALA A 121 18.81 -2.59 -13.61
N GLU A 122 18.94 -3.46 -14.61
CA GLU A 122 19.14 -4.88 -14.36
C GLU A 122 20.62 -5.15 -14.09
N VAL A 123 20.96 -5.36 -12.82
CA VAL A 123 22.35 -5.66 -12.39
C VAL A 123 22.33 -6.48 -11.09
N PRO A 124 22.91 -7.70 -11.04
CA PRO A 124 23.21 -8.62 -12.15
C PRO A 124 21.92 -9.22 -12.76
N ALA A 125 22.05 -10.16 -13.71
CA ALA A 125 20.91 -10.86 -14.31
C ALA A 125 19.99 -11.45 -13.23
N GLY A 126 18.67 -11.22 -13.36
CA GLY A 126 17.68 -11.63 -12.35
C GLY A 126 17.67 -10.76 -11.09
N SER A 127 18.13 -9.51 -11.17
CA SER A 127 18.05 -8.55 -10.07
C SER A 127 17.76 -7.13 -10.56
N ILE A 128 16.90 -6.44 -9.83
CA ILE A 128 16.63 -5.02 -10.04
C ILE A 128 17.55 -4.24 -9.11
N GLN A 129 18.44 -3.43 -9.68
CA GLN A 129 19.26 -2.49 -8.95
C GLN A 129 18.64 -1.10 -9.04
N LEU A 130 18.41 -0.47 -7.89
CA LEU A 130 17.88 0.88 -7.78
C LEU A 130 18.96 1.79 -7.23
N THR A 131 19.39 2.76 -8.04
CA THR A 131 20.35 3.80 -7.66
C THR A 131 19.59 5.06 -7.25
N ILE A 132 19.84 5.52 -6.04
CA ILE A 132 19.06 6.56 -5.35
C ILE A 132 19.83 7.87 -5.34
N VAL A 133 19.15 8.97 -5.66
CA VAL A 133 19.62 10.32 -5.32
C VAL A 133 18.99 10.72 -3.99
N ALA A 134 19.83 10.87 -2.96
CA ALA A 134 19.40 11.20 -1.62
C ALA A 134 18.61 12.52 -1.59
N PRO A 135 17.47 12.57 -0.88
CA PRO A 135 16.76 13.82 -0.67
C PRO A 135 17.43 14.67 0.40
N ILE A 136 17.10 15.96 0.42
CA ILE A 136 17.43 16.83 1.54
C ILE A 136 16.44 16.54 2.67
N ALA A 137 16.94 16.09 3.81
CA ALA A 137 16.10 15.78 4.95
C ALA A 137 15.38 17.04 5.48
N PRO A 138 14.06 16.99 5.73
CA PRO A 138 13.35 18.07 6.40
C PRO A 138 13.93 18.36 7.78
N VAL A 139 13.77 19.61 8.25
CA VAL A 139 14.19 19.99 9.61
C VAL A 139 13.46 19.13 10.65
N GLY A 140 14.22 18.54 11.59
CA GLY A 140 13.69 17.68 12.65
C GLY A 140 13.43 16.23 12.22
N TYR A 141 13.91 15.83 11.05
CA TYR A 141 13.83 14.46 10.54
C TYR A 141 15.22 13.95 10.16
N THR A 142 15.55 12.75 10.63
CA THR A 142 16.78 12.04 10.28
C THR A 142 16.46 10.88 9.32
N ILE A 143 17.20 10.79 8.20
CA ILE A 143 17.10 9.65 7.27
C ILE A 143 17.63 8.39 7.97
N GLY A 144 16.79 7.37 8.07
CA GLY A 144 17.14 6.10 8.68
C GLY A 144 17.53 5.03 7.67
N ARG A 145 16.73 4.83 6.62
CA ARG A 145 16.92 3.75 5.64
C ARG A 145 16.25 4.10 4.31
N TYR A 146 16.78 3.57 3.22
CA TYR A 146 16.10 3.53 1.94
C TYR A 146 15.55 2.13 1.73
N ASP A 147 14.29 2.04 1.35
CA ASP A 147 13.57 0.79 1.12
C ASP A 147 13.00 0.79 -0.28
N ALA A 148 12.86 -0.40 -0.86
CA ALA A 148 12.17 -0.57 -2.12
C ALA A 148 11.48 -1.93 -2.20
N ALA A 149 10.45 -1.98 -3.04
CA ALA A 149 9.77 -3.22 -3.40
C ALA A 149 9.53 -3.30 -4.91
N ALA A 150 9.37 -4.52 -5.40
CA ALA A 150 9.04 -4.81 -6.79
C ALA A 150 7.99 -5.92 -6.89
N VAL A 151 7.11 -5.83 -7.87
CA VAL A 151 6.10 -6.85 -8.20
C VAL A 151 6.02 -6.99 -9.71
N GLU A 152 5.80 -8.21 -10.19
CA GLU A 152 5.56 -8.45 -11.62
C GLU A 152 4.35 -7.63 -12.08
N ASP A 153 4.50 -6.99 -13.23
CA ASP A 153 3.46 -6.15 -13.83
C ASP A 153 2.29 -6.98 -14.39
N GLY A 154 1.11 -6.37 -14.49
CA GLY A 154 -0.06 -6.98 -15.13
C GLY A 154 -1.40 -6.37 -14.71
N ASP A 155 -2.45 -6.72 -15.44
CA ASP A 155 -3.81 -6.21 -15.21
C ASP A 155 -4.34 -6.65 -13.82
N PRO A 156 -4.66 -5.71 -12.92
CA PRO A 156 -5.15 -6.01 -11.57
C PRO A 156 -6.61 -6.49 -11.53
N SER A 157 -7.37 -6.36 -12.63
CA SER A 157 -8.79 -6.72 -12.75
C SER A 157 -9.06 -8.23 -12.68
N PRO A 158 -8.36 -9.11 -13.43
CA PRO A 158 -8.27 -10.52 -13.07
C PRO A 158 -7.45 -10.66 -11.79
N VAL A 159 -7.76 -11.67 -10.97
CA VAL A 159 -7.04 -11.87 -9.71
C VAL A 159 -5.58 -12.23 -9.99
N LEU A 160 -4.67 -11.28 -9.75
CA LEU A 160 -3.25 -11.54 -9.86
C LEU A 160 -2.73 -12.25 -8.60
N VAL A 161 -1.96 -13.29 -8.83
CA VAL A 161 -1.25 -14.04 -7.78
C VAL A 161 0.22 -13.96 -8.10
N ARG A 162 0.90 -12.98 -7.49
CA ARG A 162 2.33 -12.68 -7.71
C ARG A 162 3.05 -12.47 -6.39
N SER A 163 4.35 -12.76 -6.40
CA SER A 163 5.25 -12.47 -5.28
C SER A 163 5.68 -11.01 -5.32
N THR A 164 5.84 -10.40 -4.15
CA THR A 164 6.46 -9.08 -4.02
C THR A 164 7.86 -9.28 -3.45
N TYR A 165 8.84 -8.66 -4.09
CA TYR A 165 10.23 -8.66 -3.66
C TYR A 165 10.54 -7.34 -2.98
N ALA A 166 11.49 -7.30 -2.06
CA ALA A 166 11.90 -6.07 -1.40
C ALA A 166 13.38 -6.09 -1.03
N GLY A 167 13.95 -4.89 -0.98
CA GLY A 167 15.33 -4.66 -0.57
C GLY A 167 15.44 -3.37 0.24
N SER A 168 16.56 -3.20 0.94
CA SER A 168 16.83 -1.99 1.72
C SER A 168 18.32 -1.71 1.79
N VAL A 169 18.68 -0.44 2.01
CA VAL A 169 20.05 -0.02 2.28
C VAL A 169 20.07 1.10 3.33
N LEU A 170 21.05 1.06 4.23
CA LEU A 170 21.27 2.11 5.23
C LEU A 170 22.18 3.20 4.66
N PRO A 171 21.98 4.49 5.01
CA PRO A 171 22.94 5.55 4.70
C PRO A 171 24.35 5.21 5.24
N PRO A 172 25.44 5.54 4.53
CA PRO A 172 25.49 6.35 3.30
C PRO A 172 25.23 5.56 2.00
N GLY A 173 24.80 4.30 2.06
CA GLY A 173 24.50 3.51 0.86
C GLY A 173 23.31 4.06 0.08
N LEU A 174 23.45 4.11 -1.25
CA LEU A 174 22.47 4.67 -2.19
C LEU A 174 22.08 3.69 -3.30
N VAL A 175 22.36 2.40 -3.10
CA VAL A 175 22.05 1.35 -4.07
C VAL A 175 21.31 0.23 -3.34
N ILE A 176 20.11 -0.10 -3.83
CA ILE A 176 19.33 -1.24 -3.38
C ILE A 176 19.37 -2.29 -4.47
N THR A 177 19.69 -3.54 -4.12
CA THR A 177 19.55 -4.69 -5.02
C THR A 177 18.37 -5.54 -4.55
N ILE A 178 17.40 -5.75 -5.44
CA ILE A 178 16.25 -6.62 -5.23
C ILE A 178 16.44 -7.86 -6.10
N ALA A 179 16.68 -9.00 -5.45
CA ALA A 179 16.70 -10.28 -6.14
C ALA A 179 15.26 -10.69 -6.47
N VAL A 180 15.00 -11.00 -7.75
CA VAL A 180 13.72 -11.49 -8.26
C VAL A 180 13.89 -12.91 -8.77
N THR A 181 12.83 -13.72 -8.80
CA THR A 181 12.96 -15.13 -9.25
C THR A 181 12.56 -15.32 -10.71
N GLU A 182 11.74 -14.44 -11.24
CA GLU A 182 11.23 -14.46 -12.59
C GLU A 182 12.19 -13.71 -13.53
N THR A 183 12.60 -14.39 -14.60
CA THR A 183 13.41 -13.83 -15.68
C THR A 183 12.49 -13.57 -16.88
N THR A 184 12.78 -12.53 -17.68
CA THR A 184 12.00 -12.20 -18.89
C THR A 184 10.58 -11.65 -18.61
N VAL A 185 10.43 -10.82 -17.58
CA VAL A 185 9.19 -10.09 -17.24
C VAL A 185 9.46 -8.64 -16.87
N THR A 186 8.45 -7.78 -16.98
CA THR A 186 8.49 -6.41 -16.46
C THR A 186 8.04 -6.37 -15.01
N PHE A 187 8.82 -5.69 -14.18
CA PHE A 187 8.46 -5.42 -12.79
C PHE A 187 8.09 -3.96 -12.62
N GLN A 188 7.01 -3.71 -11.88
CA GLN A 188 6.76 -2.44 -11.24
C GLN A 188 7.55 -2.36 -9.95
N TRP A 189 8.22 -1.24 -9.71
CA TRP A 189 8.97 -1.01 -8.48
C TRP A 189 8.61 0.33 -7.85
N GLY A 190 8.82 0.40 -6.54
CA GLY A 190 8.67 1.61 -5.75
C GLY A 190 9.80 1.72 -4.73
N CYS A 191 10.40 2.91 -4.61
CA CYS A 191 11.45 3.19 -3.64
C CYS A 191 11.08 4.40 -2.76
N TRP A 192 11.22 4.26 -1.46
CA TRP A 192 10.86 5.26 -0.46
C TRP A 192 11.91 5.36 0.64
N VAL A 193 11.82 6.44 1.43
CA VAL A 193 12.76 6.72 2.53
C VAL A 193 12.05 6.55 3.86
N GLN A 194 12.68 5.83 4.79
CA GLN A 194 12.33 5.81 6.20
C GLN A 194 13.01 7.00 6.90
N TYR A 195 12.21 7.81 7.58
CA TYR A 195 12.69 8.87 8.47
C TYR A 195 12.35 8.57 9.92
N THR A 196 13.21 9.05 10.81
CA THR A 196 12.91 9.15 12.24
C THR A 196 12.77 10.62 12.59
N ARG A 197 11.65 11.00 13.23
CA ARG A 197 11.46 12.37 13.70
C ARG A 197 12.21 12.58 15.01
N ASP A 198 13.04 13.62 15.08
CA ASP A 198 13.97 13.83 16.19
C ASP A 198 13.26 14.14 17.52
N SER A 199 12.06 14.73 17.46
CA SER A 199 11.32 15.16 18.66
C SER A 199 10.72 14.01 19.47
N ASP A 200 10.35 12.90 18.83
CA ASP A 200 9.63 11.80 19.50
C ASP A 200 10.00 10.41 19.00
N SER A 201 11.08 10.31 18.22
CA SER A 201 11.61 9.07 17.64
C SER A 201 10.59 8.27 16.84
N LYS A 202 9.50 8.91 16.38
CA LYS A 202 8.51 8.23 15.54
C LYS A 202 9.04 8.03 14.14
N VAL A 203 8.75 6.86 13.60
CA VAL A 203 9.14 6.47 12.25
C VAL A 203 8.05 6.89 11.27
N PHE A 204 8.49 7.56 10.19
CA PHE A 204 7.66 7.95 9.06
C PHE A 204 8.27 7.43 7.77
N TYR A 205 7.43 7.23 6.76
CA TYR A 205 7.87 6.83 5.43
C TYR A 205 7.43 7.90 4.43
N SER A 206 8.23 8.13 3.41
CA SER A 206 7.85 8.99 2.29
C SER A 206 6.89 8.28 1.34
N ALA A 207 6.29 9.03 0.41
CA ALA A 207 5.75 8.42 -0.80
C ALA A 207 6.87 7.67 -1.55
N ALA A 208 6.48 6.71 -2.39
CA ALA A 208 7.41 6.00 -3.25
C ALA A 208 7.66 6.79 -4.54
N VAL A 209 8.92 6.87 -4.98
CA VAL A 209 9.24 7.07 -6.40
C VAL A 209 8.97 5.74 -7.08
N ARG A 210 8.16 5.75 -8.15
CA ARG A 210 7.74 4.56 -8.89
C ARG A 210 8.47 4.49 -10.23
N GLY A 211 8.60 3.28 -10.76
CA GLY A 211 9.06 3.05 -12.11
C GLY A 211 8.96 1.58 -12.51
N GLN A 212 9.39 1.29 -13.72
CA GLN A 212 9.39 -0.06 -14.28
C GLN A 212 10.82 -0.55 -14.53
N GLN A 213 11.02 -1.86 -14.48
CA GLN A 213 12.25 -2.50 -14.93
C GLN A 213 11.91 -3.83 -15.62
N ALA A 214 12.22 -3.93 -16.91
CA ALA A 214 12.26 -5.21 -17.60
C ALA A 214 13.53 -5.97 -17.20
N ILE A 215 13.36 -7.26 -16.90
CA ILE A 215 14.45 -8.21 -16.65
C ILE A 215 14.56 -9.12 -17.87
N ALA A 216 15.74 -9.23 -18.49
CA ALA A 216 15.97 -10.03 -19.69
C ALA A 216 16.20 -11.51 -19.36
#